data_AF-A0A6B3CVF2-F1
#
_entry.id   AF-A0A6B3CVF2-F1
#
_cell.length_a   1.000
_cell.length_b   1.000
_cell.length_c   1.000
_cell.angle_alpha   90.00
_cell.angle_beta   90.00
_cell.angle_gamma   90.00
#
_symmetry.space_group_name_H-M   'P 1'
#
loop_
_entity.id
_entity.type
_entity.pdbx_description
1 polymer ?
#
loop_
_entity_poly.entity_id
_entity_poly.type
_entity_poly.pdbx_seq_one_letter_code
_entity_poly.pdbx_strand_id
1 'polypeptide(L)'
;PGTPLTVSGYVFGRNCVPLSGVLLDFWQADTNGTYDMAGYTFRGHQFSDSTGAFTLKTVVPGLYPGRTRHIHVKVQAPGKPVLTTQLYFPGEPRNSTDM
;
A
#
# COMPACT_ATOMS: atom_id res chain seq x y z
N PRO A 1 -2.41 10.61 14.25
CA PRO A 1 -1.72 9.91 15.36
C PRO A 1 -1.30 8.51 14.88
N GLY A 2 -0.24 7.94 15.45
CA GLY A 2 0.29 6.62 15.06
C GLY A 2 1.81 6.63 14.88
N THR A 3 2.42 5.46 14.88
CA THR A 3 3.86 5.28 14.63
C THR A 3 4.19 5.69 13.19
N PRO A 4 5.07 6.67 12.94
CA PRO A 4 5.42 7.08 11.58
C PRO A 4 5.95 5.92 10.73
N LEU A 5 5.51 5.85 9.47
CA LEU A 5 5.92 4.83 8.50
C LEU A 5 6.17 5.48 7.13
N THR A 6 7.27 5.12 6.49
CA THR A 6 7.49 5.41 5.07
C THR A 6 7.61 4.08 4.32
N VAL A 7 6.80 3.91 3.28
CA VAL A 7 6.88 2.80 2.33
C VAL A 7 7.39 3.36 1.01
N SER A 8 8.55 2.92 0.56
CA SER A 8 9.14 3.36 -0.71
C SER A 8 9.64 2.16 -1.50
N GLY A 9 9.73 2.32 -2.81
CA GLY A 9 10.22 1.28 -3.69
C GLY A 9 10.16 1.71 -5.14
N TYR A 10 10.20 0.72 -6.03
CA TYR A 10 10.18 0.91 -7.48
C TYR A 10 9.13 0.01 -8.12
N VAL A 11 8.54 0.47 -9.22
CA VAL A 11 7.73 -0.37 -10.09
C VAL A 11 8.56 -0.77 -11.31
N PHE A 12 8.74 -2.07 -11.49
CA PHE A 12 9.42 -2.64 -12.65
C PHE A 12 8.43 -3.40 -13.55
N GLY A 13 8.65 -3.30 -14.85
CA GLY A 13 8.06 -4.17 -15.85
C GLY A 13 8.88 -5.44 -16.06
N ARG A 14 8.68 -6.09 -17.21
CA ARG A 14 9.52 -7.22 -17.62
C ARG A 14 10.96 -6.76 -17.84
N ASN A 15 11.90 -7.68 -17.70
CA ASN A 15 13.33 -7.44 -17.93
C ASN A 15 13.90 -6.25 -17.11
N CYS A 16 13.39 -6.08 -15.89
CA CYS A 16 13.84 -5.03 -14.95
C CYS A 16 13.70 -3.58 -15.47
N VAL A 17 12.80 -3.34 -16.43
CA VAL A 17 12.57 -1.98 -16.95
C VAL A 17 11.79 -1.16 -15.91
N PRO A 18 12.33 -0.04 -15.38
CA PRO A 18 11.57 0.83 -14.48
C PRO A 18 10.38 1.46 -15.22
N LEU A 19 9.22 1.51 -14.58
CA LEU A 19 8.00 2.04 -15.19
C LEU A 19 7.60 3.37 -14.56
N SER A 20 7.62 4.43 -15.37
CA SER A 20 7.10 5.75 -15.03
C SER A 20 5.58 5.83 -15.20
N GLY A 21 4.94 6.70 -14.41
CA GLY A 21 3.51 6.99 -14.58
C GLY A 21 2.59 5.82 -14.23
N VAL A 22 3.06 4.87 -13.42
CA VAL A 22 2.23 3.80 -12.89
C VAL A 22 1.40 4.37 -11.74
N LEU A 23 0.09 4.22 -11.79
CA LEU A 23 -0.80 4.55 -10.68
C LEU A 23 -0.51 3.60 -9.50
N LEU A 24 -0.26 4.16 -8.33
CA LEU A 24 -0.29 3.46 -7.04
C LEU A 24 -1.35 4.12 -6.16
N ASP A 25 -2.46 3.42 -5.93
CA ASP A 25 -3.59 3.87 -5.11
C ASP A 25 -3.62 3.06 -3.81
N PHE A 26 -3.27 3.72 -2.71
CA PHE A 26 -3.09 3.12 -1.39
C PHE A 26 -4.28 3.39 -0.49
N TRP A 27 -4.64 2.39 0.32
CA TRP A 27 -5.54 2.56 1.44
C TRP A 27 -5.18 1.63 2.59
N GLN A 28 -5.46 2.08 3.82
CA GLN A 28 -5.21 1.29 5.03
C GLN A 28 -6.20 1.68 6.14
N ALA A 29 -6.22 0.89 7.21
CA ALA A 29 -6.86 1.30 8.45
C ALA A 29 -6.04 2.39 9.18
N ASP A 30 -6.71 3.10 10.09
CA ASP A 30 -6.07 3.96 11.08
C ASP A 30 -5.26 3.15 12.11
N THR A 31 -4.63 3.83 13.08
CA THR A 31 -3.83 3.17 14.12
C THR A 31 -4.62 2.23 15.04
N ASN A 32 -5.96 2.29 15.03
CA ASN A 32 -6.86 1.44 15.82
C ASN A 32 -7.44 0.29 15.00
N GLY A 33 -7.11 0.17 13.71
CA GLY A 33 -7.63 -0.88 12.83
C GLY A 33 -8.99 -0.54 12.22
N THR A 34 -9.39 0.74 12.21
CA THR A 34 -10.66 1.19 11.60
C THR A 34 -10.41 1.81 10.23
N TYR A 35 -11.22 1.43 9.24
CA TYR A 35 -11.21 2.06 7.91
C TYR A 35 -12.16 3.25 7.86
N ASP A 36 -11.71 4.37 7.30
CA ASP A 36 -12.59 5.49 6.98
C ASP A 36 -13.44 5.14 5.75
N MET A 37 -14.75 5.00 5.98
CA MET A 37 -15.73 4.65 4.94
C MET A 37 -16.56 5.87 4.48
N ALA A 38 -16.44 7.02 5.15
CA ALA A 38 -17.20 8.23 4.83
C ALA A 38 -16.33 9.29 4.14
N GLY A 39 -15.04 9.34 4.48
CA GLY A 39 -14.06 10.24 3.90
C GLY A 39 -12.92 9.51 3.20
N TYR A 40 -11.77 10.19 3.16
CA TYR A 40 -10.55 9.74 2.49
C TYR A 40 -9.35 9.67 3.44
N THR A 41 -9.58 9.60 4.75
CA THR A 41 -8.49 9.47 5.71
C THR A 41 -7.75 8.16 5.46
N PHE A 42 -6.42 8.24 5.34
CA PHE A 42 -5.56 7.10 4.94
C PHE A 42 -5.92 6.48 3.58
N ARG A 43 -6.43 7.30 2.65
CA ARG A 43 -6.63 6.95 1.24
C ARG A 43 -5.91 7.96 0.36
N GLY A 44 -5.20 7.51 -0.65
CA GLY A 44 -4.52 8.42 -1.57
C GLY A 44 -3.76 7.68 -2.65
N HIS A 45 -3.65 8.32 -3.81
CA HIS A 45 -2.90 7.77 -4.93
C HIS A 45 -1.76 8.70 -5.36
N GLN A 46 -0.78 8.11 -6.01
CA GLN A 46 0.34 8.78 -6.65
C GLN A 46 0.70 8.07 -7.94
N PHE A 47 1.62 8.66 -8.71
CA PHE A 47 2.21 8.02 -9.87
C PHE A 47 3.70 7.80 -9.62
N SER A 48 4.24 6.68 -10.09
CA SER A 48 5.68 6.47 -10.07
C SER A 48 6.41 7.52 -10.91
N ASP A 49 7.58 7.94 -10.46
CA ASP A 49 8.40 8.92 -11.17
C ASP A 49 9.11 8.33 -12.41
N SER A 50 9.94 9.14 -13.08
CA SER A 50 10.68 8.72 -14.28
C SER A 50 11.66 7.56 -14.06
N THR A 51 12.05 7.30 -12.81
CA THR A 51 12.90 6.16 -12.40
C THR A 51 12.08 4.96 -11.94
N GLY A 52 10.74 5.08 -11.98
CA GLY A 52 9.80 4.10 -11.46
C GLY A 52 9.65 4.13 -9.94
N ALA A 53 10.25 5.10 -9.25
CA ALA A 53 10.22 5.17 -7.79
C ALA A 53 8.87 5.69 -7.29
N PHE A 54 8.50 5.27 -6.07
CA PHE A 54 7.35 5.78 -5.33
C PHE A 54 7.70 5.96 -3.85
N THR A 55 6.96 6.83 -3.16
CA THR A 55 7.09 7.02 -1.70
C THR A 55 5.73 7.35 -1.09
N LEU A 56 5.30 6.52 -0.14
CA LEU A 56 4.13 6.74 0.69
C LEU A 56 4.59 7.10 2.12
N LYS A 57 4.22 8.29 2.59
CA LYS A 57 4.36 8.67 4.01
C LYS A 57 3.03 8.46 4.71
N THR A 58 3.03 7.66 5.76
CA THR A 58 1.82 7.25 6.50
C THR A 58 2.18 6.91 7.96
N VAL A 59 1.29 6.22 8.67
CA VAL A 59 1.54 5.59 9.96
C VAL A 59 1.34 4.08 9.86
N VAL A 60 1.92 3.33 10.80
CA VAL A 60 1.66 1.90 10.94
C VAL A 60 0.14 1.67 11.19
N PRO A 61 -0.59 0.96 10.32
CA PRO A 61 -2.02 0.70 10.52
C PRO A 61 -2.23 -0.23 11.70
N GLY A 62 -3.35 -0.10 12.40
CA GLY A 62 -3.76 -1.03 13.46
C GLY A 62 -4.20 -2.39 12.92
N LEU A 63 -4.50 -3.32 13.82
CA LEU A 63 -4.98 -4.65 13.46
C LEU A 63 -6.50 -4.62 13.24
N TYR A 64 -6.91 -4.78 11.98
CA TYR A 64 -8.32 -5.03 11.65
C TYR A 64 -8.74 -6.43 12.19
N PRO A 65 -9.96 -6.59 12.75
CA PRO A 65 -10.42 -7.89 13.24
C PRO A 65 -10.28 -9.01 12.20
N GLY A 66 -9.68 -10.12 12.61
CA GLY A 66 -9.52 -11.31 11.77
C GLY A 66 -8.39 -11.25 10.72
N ARG A 67 -7.62 -10.15 10.63
CA ARG A 67 -6.55 -10.00 9.63
C ARG A 67 -5.19 -9.72 10.28
N THR A 68 -4.09 -10.06 9.60
CA THR A 68 -2.76 -9.56 9.98
C THR A 68 -2.61 -8.09 9.60
N ARG A 69 -1.56 -7.42 10.06
CA ARG A 69 -1.32 -6.02 9.69
C ARG A 69 -1.03 -5.90 8.19
N HIS A 70 -1.75 -5.02 7.49
CA HIS A 70 -1.60 -4.85 6.06
C HIS A 70 -1.87 -3.41 5.61
N ILE A 71 -1.29 -3.04 4.47
CA ILE A 71 -1.65 -1.87 3.66
C ILE A 71 -2.12 -2.38 2.32
N HIS A 72 -3.26 -1.91 1.84
CA HIS A 72 -3.73 -2.25 0.50
C HIS A 72 -3.17 -1.33 -0.57
N VAL A 73 -3.01 -1.87 -1.77
CA VAL A 73 -2.60 -1.09 -2.93
C VAL A 73 -3.24 -1.61 -4.22
N LYS A 74 -3.69 -0.69 -5.06
CA LYS A 74 -3.98 -0.92 -6.48
C LYS A 74 -2.83 -0.36 -7.29
N VAL A 75 -2.31 -1.17 -8.21
CA VAL A 75 -1.21 -0.80 -9.10
C VAL A 75 -1.68 -0.93 -10.54
N GLN A 76 -1.53 0.14 -11.33
CA GLN A 76 -1.99 0.15 -12.72
C GLN A 76 -0.98 0.86 -13.62
N ALA A 77 -0.34 0.10 -14.51
CA ALA A 77 0.48 0.69 -15.57
C ALA A 77 -0.41 1.36 -16.64
N PRO A 78 0.07 2.40 -17.35
CA PRO A 78 -0.71 3.10 -18.36
C PRO A 78 -1.36 2.15 -19.39
N GLY A 79 -2.69 2.24 -19.50
CA GLY A 79 -3.48 1.42 -20.44
C GLY A 79 -3.51 -0.09 -20.13
N LYS A 80 -3.12 -0.51 -18.92
CA LYS A 80 -3.17 -1.92 -18.48
C LYS A 80 -4.25 -2.16 -17.42
N PRO A 81 -4.68 -3.41 -17.20
CA PRO A 81 -5.57 -3.77 -16.10
C PRO A 81 -4.96 -3.45 -14.72
N VAL A 82 -5.82 -3.29 -13.71
CA VAL A 82 -5.42 -3.04 -12.33
C VAL A 82 -4.97 -4.33 -11.66
N LEU A 83 -3.80 -4.31 -11.02
CA LEU A 83 -3.41 -5.29 -10.00
C LEU A 83 -3.91 -4.79 -8.64
N THR A 84 -4.72 -5.59 -7.94
CA THR A 84 -5.10 -5.31 -6.55
C THR A 84 -4.37 -6.28 -5.63
N THR A 85 -3.65 -5.77 -4.64
CA THR A 85 -2.87 -6.59 -3.70
C THR A 85 -2.76 -5.91 -2.33
N GLN A 86 -2.04 -6.55 -1.41
CA GLN A 86 -1.78 -6.05 -0.07
C GLN A 86 -0.31 -6.30 0.34
N LEU A 87 0.24 -5.38 1.12
CA LEU A 87 1.60 -5.41 1.66
C LEU A 87 1.53 -5.74 3.16
N TYR A 88 2.40 -6.62 3.63
CA TYR A 88 2.43 -7.10 5.02
C TYR A 88 3.67 -6.62 5.77
N PHE A 89 3.64 -6.81 7.09
CA PHE A 89 4.75 -6.48 7.99
C PHE A 89 5.47 -7.75 8.47
N PRO A 90 6.82 -7.72 8.58
CA PRO A 90 7.57 -8.84 9.11
C PRO A 90 7.26 -9.04 10.60
N GLY A 91 7.29 -10.30 11.05
CA GLY A 91 7.17 -10.64 12.47
C GLY A 91 5.79 -10.44 13.11
N GLU A 92 4.77 -10.05 12.36
CA GLU A 92 3.40 -9.98 12.88
C GLU A 92 2.91 -11.39 13.27
N PRO A 93 2.51 -11.62 14.54
CA PRO A 93 2.07 -12.95 14.99
C PRO A 93 0.93 -13.52 14.15
N ARG A 94 0.03 -12.65 13.69
CA ARG A 94 -1.12 -13.01 12.85
C ARG A 94 -0.76 -13.41 11.42
N ASN A 95 0.49 -13.26 10.98
CA ASN A 95 0.91 -13.75 9.65
C ASN A 95 0.69 -15.27 9.50
N SER A 96 0.77 -16.02 10.60
CA SER A 96 0.56 -17.48 10.63
C SER A 96 -0.91 -17.90 10.62
N THR A 97 -1.83 -16.95 10.82
CA THR A 97 -3.27 -17.21 11.00
C THR A 97 -4.15 -16.30 10.15
N ASP A 98 -3.57 -15.47 9.27
CA ASP A 98 -4.33 -14.60 8.38
C ASP A 98 -5.03 -15.46 7.32
N MET A 99 -6.30 -15.13 7.05
CA MET A 99 -7.18 -15.87 6.15
C MET A 99 -7.45 -15.06 4.88
#